data_AF-A0A1G0MHH7-F1
#
_entry.id   AF-A0A1G0MHH7-F1
#
_cell.length_a   1.000
_cell.length_b   1.000
_cell.length_c   1.000
_cell.angle_alpha   90.00
_cell.angle_beta   90.00
_cell.angle_gamma   90.00
#
_symmetry.space_group_name_H-M   'P 1'
#
loop_
_entity.id
_entity.type
_entity.pdbx_description
1 polymer ?
#
loop_
_entity_poly.entity_id
_entity_poly.type
_entity_poly.pdbx_seq_one_letter_code
_entity_poly.pdbx_strand_id
1 'polypeptide(L)'
;MQMTSHCRKCGRVMTSERIETCRVRMSCTCGFSDFRAMPDTNQTANPFYREARFIPHGEMEKGKQVLFMRRAGREHREIITLEEISLLVSSDAELPDLLCSIAAKLAAQLNADVCNIYLREGEELVLKATRGFDQEHVGKIRLKIGEGITGAVARQMRPLNLSSAWRDPRFKVFPELNEEKYNAMLSFPITDETEVYGVINLQMTSVRHFKEDEIQFVSIIAYLILSALKLRRN
;
A
#
# COMPACT_ATOMS: atom_id res chain seq x y z
N MET A 1 -4.96 17.29 -16.78
CA MET A 1 -3.67 17.50 -17.47
C MET A 1 -3.80 16.88 -18.85
N GLN A 2 -3.69 17.66 -19.94
CA GLN A 2 -3.75 17.12 -21.31
C GLN A 2 -2.43 16.39 -21.61
N MET A 3 -2.49 15.10 -21.97
CA MET A 3 -1.32 14.34 -22.41
C MET A 3 -1.01 14.69 -23.86
N THR A 4 0.05 15.46 -24.10
CA THR A 4 0.57 15.72 -25.44
C THR A 4 1.44 14.55 -25.91
N SER A 5 1.09 13.95 -27.04
CA SER A 5 1.90 12.91 -27.67
C SER A 5 1.90 13.02 -29.19
N HIS A 6 2.97 12.60 -29.84
CA HIS A 6 3.09 12.62 -31.30
C HIS A 6 2.70 11.28 -31.92
N CYS A 7 2.04 11.34 -33.08
CA CYS A 7 1.62 10.19 -33.85
C CYS A 7 2.83 9.46 -34.45
N ARG A 8 2.95 8.16 -34.17
CA ARG A 8 4.02 7.32 -34.73
C ARG A 8 3.95 7.16 -36.26
N LYS A 9 2.78 7.41 -36.86
CA LYS A 9 2.55 7.29 -38.31
C LYS A 9 2.88 8.56 -39.10
N CYS A 10 2.63 9.74 -38.53
CA CYS A 10 2.77 11.01 -39.27
C CYS A 10 3.42 12.17 -38.50
N GLY A 11 3.86 11.95 -37.25
CA GLY A 11 4.54 12.94 -36.41
C GLY A 11 3.66 14.06 -35.83
N ARG A 12 2.40 14.19 -36.26
CA ARG A 12 1.49 15.23 -35.75
C ARG A 12 1.09 15.01 -34.29
N VAL A 13 0.78 16.10 -33.59
CA VAL A 13 0.24 16.04 -32.23
C VAL A 13 -1.11 15.33 -32.24
N MET A 14 -1.27 14.38 -31.32
CA MET A 14 -2.50 13.61 -31.15
C MET A 14 -3.41 14.30 -30.12
N THR A 15 -4.72 14.19 -30.33
CA THR A 15 -5.72 14.63 -29.37
C THR A 15 -6.03 13.50 -28.38
N SER A 16 -6.18 13.86 -27.11
CA SER A 16 -6.49 12.91 -26.04
C SER A 16 -7.97 12.98 -25.68
N GLU A 17 -8.66 11.84 -25.69
CA GLU A 17 -10.04 11.69 -25.24
C GLU A 17 -10.09 10.64 -24.12
N ARG A 18 -10.73 10.97 -22.99
CA ARG A 18 -10.86 10.07 -21.85
C ARG A 18 -12.07 9.15 -22.08
N ILE A 19 -11.83 7.84 -22.15
CA ILE A 19 -12.91 6.85 -22.36
C ILE A 19 -13.29 6.16 -21.05
N GLU A 20 -12.30 5.84 -20.20
CA GLU A 20 -12.49 5.21 -18.89
C GLU A 20 -11.66 5.93 -17.83
N THR A 21 -11.83 5.56 -16.55
CA THR A 21 -11.07 6.10 -15.42
C THR A 21 -9.55 5.97 -15.63
N CYS A 22 -9.10 4.89 -16.29
CA CYS A 22 -7.67 4.54 -16.44
C CYS A 22 -7.17 4.48 -17.90
N ARG A 23 -8.02 4.80 -18.90
CA ARG A 23 -7.67 4.65 -20.31
C ARG A 23 -8.00 5.91 -21.11
N VAL A 24 -7.00 6.40 -21.82
CA VAL A 24 -7.11 7.54 -22.74
C VAL A 24 -6.91 7.04 -24.16
N ARG A 25 -7.83 7.41 -25.04
CA ARG A 25 -7.66 7.22 -26.48
C ARG A 25 -6.91 8.43 -27.03
N MET A 26 -5.80 8.15 -27.69
CA MET A 26 -5.07 9.12 -28.47
C MET A 26 -5.53 8.98 -29.91
N SER A 27 -6.08 10.04 -30.48
CA SER A 27 -6.55 10.07 -31.87
C SER A 27 -5.71 11.05 -32.68
N CYS A 28 -5.33 10.65 -33.89
CA CYS A 28 -4.64 11.52 -34.83
C CYS A 28 -5.53 11.79 -36.05
N THR A 29 -5.42 12.99 -36.62
CA THR A 29 -6.16 13.39 -37.83
C THR A 29 -5.82 12.55 -39.07
N CYS A 30 -4.75 11.75 -39.04
CA CYS A 30 -4.40 10.81 -40.12
C CYS A 30 -5.13 9.46 -40.04
N GLY A 31 -6.06 9.30 -39.08
CA GLY A 31 -6.82 8.07 -38.85
C GLY A 31 -6.12 7.06 -37.93
N PHE A 32 -4.93 7.37 -37.42
CA PHE A 32 -4.26 6.52 -36.43
C PHE A 32 -4.83 6.77 -35.03
N SER A 33 -5.20 5.69 -34.33
CA SER A 33 -5.56 5.74 -32.91
C SER A 33 -4.67 4.82 -32.09
N ASP A 34 -4.34 5.26 -30.88
CA ASP A 34 -3.58 4.49 -29.91
C ASP A 34 -4.30 4.56 -28.55
N PHE A 35 -4.13 3.53 -27.73
CA PHE A 35 -4.69 3.52 -26.38
C PHE A 35 -3.54 3.59 -25.39
N ARG A 36 -3.56 4.63 -24.54
CA ARG A 36 -2.57 4.79 -23.49
C ARG A 36 -3.23 4.63 -22.14
N ALA A 37 -2.58 3.86 -21.27
CA ALA A 37 -2.85 3.95 -19.85
C ALA A 37 -2.48 5.38 -19.40
N MET A 38 -3.37 6.04 -18.67
CA MET A 38 -2.98 7.25 -17.96
C MET A 38 -1.88 6.87 -16.95
N PRO A 39 -0.82 7.67 -16.77
CA PRO A 39 0.02 7.53 -15.59
C PRO A 39 -0.90 7.62 -14.37
N ASP A 40 -0.87 6.58 -13.55
CA ASP A 40 -1.79 6.30 -12.44
C ASP A 40 -1.55 7.32 -11.31
N THR A 41 -1.85 8.60 -11.53
CA THR A 41 -1.96 9.59 -10.46
C THR A 41 -3.36 9.54 -9.88
N ASN A 42 -3.79 8.36 -9.42
CA ASN A 42 -4.78 8.33 -8.37
C ASN A 42 -4.03 8.61 -7.06
N GLN A 43 -3.89 9.92 -6.79
CA GLN A 43 -3.67 10.43 -5.45
C GLN A 43 -4.78 9.85 -4.56
N THR A 44 -4.50 8.71 -3.93
CA THR A 44 -5.30 8.22 -2.82
C THR A 44 -4.82 8.99 -1.61
N ALA A 45 -5.72 9.77 -1.01
CA ALA A 45 -5.41 10.87 -0.12
C ALA A 45 -4.41 10.47 1.00
N ASN A 46 -3.36 11.27 1.18
CA ASN A 46 -2.71 11.41 2.48
C ASN A 46 -2.27 12.86 2.74
N PRO A 47 -2.95 13.53 3.68
CA PRO A 47 -2.46 14.71 4.36
C PRO A 47 -2.55 14.53 5.89
N PHE A 48 -1.93 13.45 6.41
CA PHE A 48 -1.79 13.08 7.83
C PHE A 48 -3.11 12.88 8.62
N TYR A 49 -4.07 12.13 8.05
CA TYR A 49 -5.27 11.62 8.76
C TYR A 49 -6.43 12.62 9.06
N ARG A 50 -6.71 13.62 8.22
CA ARG A 50 -7.71 14.67 8.53
C ARG A 50 -9.20 14.31 8.50
N GLU A 51 -9.62 13.14 8.01
CA GLU A 51 -11.03 12.73 8.13
C GLU A 51 -11.14 11.25 8.49
N ALA A 52 -10.64 10.88 9.67
CA ALA A 52 -11.18 9.71 10.36
C ALA A 52 -12.65 10.01 10.77
N ARG A 53 -13.56 10.05 9.80
CA ARG A 53 -15.02 9.98 10.02
C ARG A 53 -15.48 8.58 10.43
N PHE A 54 -14.59 7.79 11.01
CA PHE A 54 -14.86 6.43 11.45
C PHE A 54 -14.26 6.25 12.83
N ILE A 55 -15.13 6.39 13.84
CA ILE A 55 -14.86 5.92 15.20
C ILE A 55 -15.01 4.40 15.12
N PRO A 56 -13.93 3.63 15.31
CA PRO A 56 -14.07 2.18 15.38
C PRO A 56 -15.01 1.82 16.53
N HIS A 57 -16.06 1.05 16.22
CA HIS A 57 -16.95 0.53 17.24
C HIS A 57 -16.38 -0.79 17.74
N GLY A 58 -16.09 -0.87 19.03
CA GLY A 58 -15.79 -2.14 19.68
C GLY A 58 -17.09 -2.90 19.90
N GLU A 59 -17.24 -4.09 19.29
CA GLU A 59 -18.31 -5.02 19.67
C GLU A 59 -17.67 -6.26 20.34
N MET A 60 -18.42 -6.88 21.24
CA MET A 60 -18.01 -8.11 21.91
C MET A 60 -18.41 -9.31 21.05
N GLU A 61 -17.45 -10.01 20.47
CA GLU A 61 -17.70 -11.26 19.75
C GLU A 61 -17.02 -12.42 20.49
N LYS A 62 -17.82 -13.42 20.92
CA LYS A 62 -17.35 -14.63 21.63
C LYS A 62 -16.39 -14.35 22.81
N GLY A 63 -16.66 -13.29 23.58
CA GLY A 63 -15.86 -12.92 24.76
C GLY A 63 -14.62 -12.09 24.47
N LYS A 64 -14.36 -11.72 23.21
CA LYS A 64 -13.27 -10.81 22.80
C LYS A 64 -13.83 -9.47 22.35
N GLN A 65 -13.22 -8.36 22.75
CA GLN A 65 -13.49 -7.07 22.12
C GLN A 65 -12.84 -7.07 20.74
N VAL A 66 -13.62 -6.80 19.69
CA VAL A 66 -13.14 -6.78 18.32
C VAL A 66 -13.48 -5.43 17.70
N LEU A 67 -12.52 -4.86 16.98
CA LEU A 67 -12.71 -3.63 16.26
C LEU A 67 -13.39 -3.95 14.92
N PHE A 68 -14.58 -3.41 14.68
CA PHE A 68 -15.29 -3.62 13.42
C PHE A 68 -15.27 -2.38 12.54
N MET A 69 -15.06 -2.56 11.22
CA MET A 69 -15.42 -1.54 10.24
C MET A 69 -16.85 -1.77 9.80
N ARG A 70 -17.68 -0.73 9.94
CA ARG A 70 -19.06 -0.76 9.49
C ARG A 70 -19.14 -0.15 8.09
N ARG A 71 -19.35 -1.00 7.08
CA ARG A 71 -19.67 -0.61 5.70
C ARG A 71 -21.02 0.13 5.67
N ALA A 72 -21.22 1.09 4.76
CA ALA A 72 -22.53 1.69 4.44
C ALA A 72 -23.53 0.72 3.77
N GLY A 73 -23.48 -0.56 4.15
CA GLY A 73 -24.20 -1.68 3.55
C GLY A 73 -23.71 -3.01 4.15
N ARG A 74 -24.10 -3.29 5.40
CA ARG A 74 -24.26 -4.61 6.06
C ARG A 74 -23.18 -5.71 5.87
N GLU A 75 -21.90 -5.38 5.86
CA GLU A 75 -20.85 -6.38 6.13
C GLU A 75 -19.90 -5.81 7.19
N HIS A 76 -19.97 -6.35 8.41
CA HIS A 76 -18.94 -6.13 9.43
C HIS A 76 -17.72 -6.96 9.05
N ARG A 77 -16.57 -6.30 8.85
CA ARG A 77 -15.27 -6.98 8.76
C ARG A 77 -14.53 -6.77 10.06
N GLU A 78 -14.09 -7.87 10.67
CA GLU A 78 -13.16 -7.85 11.80
C GLU A 78 -11.83 -7.24 11.33
N ILE A 79 -11.44 -6.11 11.92
CA ILE A 79 -10.21 -5.39 11.59
C ILE A 79 -9.02 -6.07 12.26
N ILE A 80 -9.12 -6.16 13.58
CA ILE A 80 -8.09 -6.58 14.52
C ILE A 80 -8.79 -6.78 15.87
N THR A 81 -8.33 -7.75 16.67
CA THR A 81 -8.90 -7.98 18.00
C THR A 81 -8.29 -7.01 19.03
N LEU A 82 -8.97 -6.75 20.14
CA LEU A 82 -8.39 -5.98 21.25
C LEU A 82 -7.15 -6.67 21.82
N GLU A 83 -7.12 -8.00 21.85
CA GLU A 83 -5.92 -8.75 22.26
C GLU A 83 -4.72 -8.39 21.37
N GLU A 84 -4.93 -8.27 20.06
CA GLU A 84 -3.91 -7.85 19.10
C GLU A 84 -3.53 -6.38 19.23
N ILE A 85 -4.48 -5.50 19.51
CA ILE A 85 -4.20 -4.08 19.85
C ILE A 85 -3.42 -4.00 21.16
N SER A 86 -3.76 -4.82 22.15
CA SER A 86 -3.07 -4.89 23.44
C SER A 86 -1.65 -5.40 23.27
N LEU A 87 -1.43 -6.44 22.46
CA LEU A 87 -0.09 -6.90 22.06
C LEU A 87 0.69 -5.83 21.29
N LEU A 88 0.01 -5.06 20.42
CA LEU A 88 0.60 -3.93 19.71
C LEU A 88 1.10 -2.84 20.65
N VAL A 89 0.35 -2.54 21.71
CA VAL A 89 0.67 -1.49 22.68
C VAL A 89 1.57 -2.00 23.81
N SER A 90 1.65 -3.32 24.02
CA SER A 90 2.49 -3.93 25.04
C SER A 90 3.98 -3.84 24.68
N SER A 91 4.78 -3.37 25.65
CA SER A 91 6.25 -3.31 25.57
C SER A 91 6.92 -4.68 25.55
N ASP A 92 6.24 -5.71 26.07
CA ASP A 92 6.86 -7.00 26.42
C ASP A 92 6.87 -8.00 25.25
N ALA A 93 6.07 -7.78 24.21
CA ALA A 93 6.04 -8.64 23.03
C ALA A 93 7.26 -8.41 22.13
N GLU A 94 7.83 -9.46 21.54
CA GLU A 94 8.88 -9.31 20.53
C GLU A 94 8.32 -8.64 19.26
N LEU A 95 8.89 -7.48 18.89
CA LEU A 95 8.44 -6.68 17.74
C LEU A 95 8.37 -7.48 16.42
N PRO A 96 9.33 -8.37 16.10
CA PRO A 96 9.27 -9.16 14.87
C PRO A 96 8.02 -10.04 14.77
N ASP A 97 7.67 -10.78 15.83
CA ASP A 97 6.53 -11.69 15.84
C ASP A 97 5.20 -10.94 15.66
N LEU A 98 5.11 -9.78 16.30
CA LEU A 98 3.97 -8.88 16.19
C LEU A 98 3.77 -8.41 14.74
N LEU A 99 4.84 -7.94 14.09
CA LEU A 99 4.79 -7.49 12.69
C LEU A 99 4.43 -8.64 11.74
N CYS A 100 4.95 -9.85 11.98
CA CYS A 100 4.58 -11.04 11.21
C CYS A 100 3.10 -11.40 11.35
N SER A 101 2.56 -11.34 12.56
CA SER A 101 1.13 -11.55 12.83
C SER A 101 0.25 -10.54 12.08
N ILE A 102 0.64 -9.27 12.10
CA ILE A 102 -0.06 -8.19 11.40
C ILE A 102 0.00 -8.38 9.88
N ALA A 103 1.17 -8.70 9.33
CA ALA A 103 1.32 -8.96 7.91
C ALA A 103 0.43 -10.13 7.45
N ALA A 104 0.36 -11.20 8.24
CA ALA A 104 -0.51 -12.34 7.97
C ALA A 104 -2.00 -11.95 7.97
N LYS A 105 -2.42 -11.11 8.92
CA LYS A 105 -3.81 -10.64 9.03
C LYS A 105 -4.21 -9.68 7.92
N LEU A 106 -3.36 -8.70 7.62
CA LEU A 106 -3.58 -7.78 6.50
C LEU A 106 -3.74 -8.56 5.19
N ALA A 107 -2.86 -9.53 4.95
CA ALA A 107 -2.95 -10.39 3.77
C ALA A 107 -4.27 -11.17 3.73
N ALA A 108 -4.68 -11.80 4.84
CA ALA A 108 -5.92 -12.56 4.91
C ALA A 108 -7.17 -11.68 4.72
N GLN A 109 -7.27 -10.55 5.44
CA GLN A 109 -8.44 -9.67 5.40
C GLN A 109 -8.63 -8.98 4.05
N LEU A 110 -7.54 -8.63 3.37
CA LEU A 110 -7.57 -7.96 2.08
C LEU A 110 -7.50 -8.93 0.89
N ASN A 111 -7.39 -10.24 1.15
CA ASN A 111 -7.09 -11.27 0.16
C ASN A 111 -5.84 -10.90 -0.68
N ALA A 112 -4.80 -10.40 -0.01
CA ALA A 112 -3.52 -10.10 -0.64
C ALA A 112 -2.64 -11.35 -0.67
N ASP A 113 -1.96 -11.56 -1.78
CA ASP A 113 -1.05 -12.70 -1.94
C ASP A 113 0.24 -12.49 -1.13
N VAL A 114 0.66 -11.23 -1.00
CA VAL A 114 1.83 -10.83 -0.23
C VAL A 114 1.53 -9.61 0.63
N CYS A 115 2.04 -9.61 1.86
CA CYS A 115 2.12 -8.44 2.73
C CYS A 115 3.52 -8.33 3.33
N ASN A 116 4.20 -7.22 3.07
CA ASN A 116 5.54 -6.93 3.58
C ASN A 116 5.52 -5.67 4.42
N ILE A 117 6.23 -5.69 5.55
CA ILE A 117 6.43 -4.51 6.40
C ILE A 117 7.91 -4.20 6.45
N TYR A 118 8.26 -3.01 5.98
CA TYR A 118 9.61 -2.46 6.05
C TYR A 118 9.67 -1.43 7.16
N LEU A 119 10.70 -1.47 7.99
CA LEU A 119 10.97 -0.43 8.98
C LEU A 119 12.22 0.36 8.60
N ARG A 120 12.24 1.64 8.94
CA ARG A 120 13.37 2.53 8.67
C ARG A 120 14.51 2.26 9.66
N GLU A 121 15.70 2.06 9.13
CA GLU A 121 16.97 2.00 9.86
C GLU A 121 17.95 2.98 9.19
N GLY A 122 18.13 4.16 9.78
CA GLY A 122 18.91 5.23 9.17
C GLY A 122 18.29 5.71 7.85
N GLU A 123 19.04 5.60 6.76
CA GLU A 123 18.63 6.01 5.41
C GLU A 123 18.07 4.86 4.56
N GLU A 124 17.81 3.71 5.19
CA GLU A 124 17.33 2.50 4.54
C GLU A 124 16.01 2.00 5.16
N LEU A 125 15.25 1.27 4.36
CA LEU A 125 14.07 0.50 4.72
C LEU A 125 14.46 -0.97 4.72
N VAL A 126 14.25 -1.65 5.84
CA VAL A 126 14.64 -3.05 6.04
C VAL A 126 13.38 -3.88 6.18
N LEU A 127 13.30 -4.99 5.43
CA LEU A 127 12.18 -5.93 5.55
C LEU A 127 12.20 -6.55 6.95
N LYS A 128 11.16 -6.30 7.75
CA LYS A 128 11.03 -6.80 9.12
C LYS A 128 9.97 -7.87 9.29
N ALA A 129 8.98 -7.90 8.42
CA ALA A 129 8.00 -8.97 8.37
C ALA A 129 7.52 -9.18 6.95
N THR A 130 7.25 -10.44 6.62
CA THR A 130 6.64 -10.82 5.35
C THR A 130 5.62 -11.92 5.55
N ARG A 131 4.53 -11.84 4.79
CA ARG A 131 3.63 -12.93 4.47
C ARG A 131 3.64 -13.07 2.96
N GLY A 132 3.91 -14.27 2.45
CA GLY A 132 3.87 -14.57 1.02
C GLY A 132 5.25 -14.65 0.34
N PHE A 133 6.30 -14.08 0.95
CA PHE A 133 7.69 -14.39 0.62
C PHE A 133 8.33 -15.29 1.69
N ASP A 134 9.49 -15.87 1.35
CA ASP A 134 10.27 -16.68 2.28
C ASP A 134 10.81 -15.83 3.42
N GLN A 135 10.70 -16.36 4.65
CA GLN A 135 11.14 -15.68 5.87
C GLN A 135 12.64 -15.39 5.88
N GLU A 136 13.43 -16.09 5.07
CA GLU A 136 14.87 -15.88 4.96
C GLU A 136 15.25 -14.50 4.41
N HIS A 137 14.32 -13.78 3.78
CA HIS A 137 14.51 -12.43 3.25
C HIS A 137 14.41 -11.35 4.34
N VAL A 138 13.79 -11.68 5.49
CA VAL A 138 13.65 -10.77 6.63
C VAL A 138 15.05 -10.37 7.13
N GLY A 139 15.30 -9.07 7.27
CA GLY A 139 16.60 -8.50 7.65
C GLY A 139 17.63 -8.41 6.52
N LYS A 140 17.49 -9.19 5.44
CA LYS A 140 18.41 -9.17 4.29
C LYS A 140 18.01 -8.13 3.23
N ILE A 141 16.71 -8.00 2.95
CA ILE A 141 16.23 -7.06 1.94
C ILE A 141 16.24 -5.64 2.50
N ARG A 142 17.00 -4.78 1.83
CA ARG A 142 17.18 -3.37 2.17
C ARG A 142 16.94 -2.50 0.94
N LEU A 143 16.32 -1.34 1.17
CA LEU A 143 15.95 -0.36 0.16
C LEU A 143 16.35 1.02 0.64
N LYS A 144 17.01 1.83 -0.19
CA LYS A 144 17.26 3.23 0.18
C LYS A 144 15.97 4.03 0.17
N ILE A 145 15.89 5.09 0.99
CA ILE A 145 14.80 6.05 0.86
C ILE A 145 14.81 6.63 -0.56
N GLY A 146 13.65 6.61 -1.20
CA GLY A 146 13.48 7.00 -2.59
C GLY A 146 13.75 5.92 -3.64
N GLU A 147 14.28 4.77 -3.26
CA GLU A 147 14.53 3.67 -4.17
C GLU A 147 13.28 2.79 -4.35
N GLY A 148 12.96 2.44 -5.59
CA GLY A 148 11.78 1.61 -5.84
C GLY A 148 10.46 2.37 -5.62
N ILE A 149 9.34 1.66 -5.77
CA ILE A 149 8.02 2.17 -5.36
C ILE A 149 7.99 2.41 -3.84
N THR A 150 8.51 1.45 -3.06
CA THR A 150 8.50 1.48 -1.61
C THR A 150 9.32 2.64 -1.03
N GLY A 151 10.55 2.85 -1.51
CA GLY A 151 11.34 4.00 -1.11
C GLY A 151 10.75 5.32 -1.59
N ALA A 152 10.10 5.36 -2.76
CA ALA A 152 9.37 6.54 -3.20
C ALA A 152 8.20 6.89 -2.26
N VAL A 153 7.43 5.90 -1.80
CA VAL A 153 6.38 6.09 -0.78
C VAL A 153 6.97 6.62 0.53
N ALA A 154 8.08 6.04 0.98
CA ALA A 154 8.75 6.53 2.20
C ALA A 154 9.20 7.99 2.07
N ARG A 155 9.77 8.36 0.93
CA ARG A 155 10.22 9.73 0.67
C ARG A 155 9.08 10.73 0.58
N GLN A 156 7.97 10.33 -0.05
CA GLN A 156 6.83 11.20 -0.29
C GLN A 156 5.84 11.24 0.89
N MET A 157 5.95 10.28 1.82
CA MET A 157 5.01 10.07 2.93
C MET A 157 3.55 10.00 2.44
N ARG A 158 3.33 9.45 1.24
CA ARG A 158 2.01 9.31 0.61
C ARG A 158 1.84 7.90 0.05
N PRO A 159 0.65 7.29 0.20
CA PRO A 159 0.40 5.97 -0.31
C PRO A 159 0.33 5.96 -1.84
N LEU A 160 0.64 4.81 -2.42
CA LEU A 160 0.48 4.53 -3.85
C LEU A 160 -0.35 3.26 -4.02
N ASN A 161 -1.42 3.35 -4.80
CA ASN A 161 -2.32 2.24 -5.13
C ASN A 161 -2.29 1.99 -6.63
N LEU A 162 -1.51 0.99 -7.04
CA LEU A 162 -1.18 0.69 -8.42
C LEU A 162 -1.89 -0.60 -8.85
N SER A 163 -2.52 -0.60 -10.02
CA SER A 163 -3.12 -1.80 -10.62
C SER A 163 -2.11 -2.70 -11.33
N SER A 164 -0.93 -2.16 -11.64
CA SER A 164 0.17 -2.85 -12.32
C SER A 164 1.51 -2.26 -11.90
N ALA A 165 2.07 -2.76 -10.80
CA ALA A 165 3.31 -2.29 -10.20
C ALA A 165 4.49 -2.36 -11.17
N TRP A 166 4.62 -3.46 -11.93
CA TRP A 166 5.70 -3.67 -12.89
C TRP A 166 5.72 -2.65 -14.04
N ARG A 167 4.61 -1.92 -14.28
CA ARG A 167 4.54 -0.84 -15.27
C ARG A 167 5.00 0.50 -14.72
N ASP A 168 5.14 0.63 -13.40
CA ASP A 168 5.61 1.87 -12.78
C ASP A 168 7.11 2.02 -13.06
N PRO A 169 7.58 3.18 -13.54
CA PRO A 169 9.00 3.39 -13.83
C PRO A 169 9.90 3.31 -12.59
N ARG A 170 9.32 3.37 -11.39
CA ARG A 170 10.01 3.19 -10.12
C ARG A 170 10.06 1.74 -9.68
N PHE A 171 9.47 0.79 -10.41
CA PHE A 171 9.50 -0.62 -10.01
C PHE A 171 10.94 -1.12 -9.96
N LYS A 172 11.36 -1.61 -8.77
CA LYS A 172 12.66 -2.22 -8.58
C LYS A 172 12.47 -3.72 -8.53
N VAL A 173 13.14 -4.42 -9.43
CA VAL A 173 13.11 -5.89 -9.48
C VAL A 173 14.08 -6.43 -8.45
N PHE A 174 13.60 -7.34 -7.60
CA PHE A 174 14.42 -8.22 -6.78
C PHE A 174 14.33 -9.63 -7.36
N PRO A 175 15.35 -10.12 -8.08
CA PRO A 175 15.30 -11.43 -8.73
C PRO A 175 14.98 -12.57 -7.77
N GLU A 176 15.45 -12.47 -6.52
CA GLU A 176 15.24 -13.42 -5.45
C GLU A 176 13.77 -13.56 -5.02
N LEU A 177 12.96 -12.51 -5.21
CA LEU A 177 11.57 -12.45 -4.76
C LEU A 177 10.55 -12.90 -5.81
N ASN A 178 10.97 -13.08 -7.06
CA ASN A 178 10.10 -13.44 -8.19
C ASN A 178 8.79 -12.61 -8.24
N GLU A 179 8.94 -11.28 -8.11
CA GLU A 179 7.80 -10.36 -7.92
C GLU A 179 6.99 -10.10 -9.20
N GLU A 180 7.47 -10.56 -10.35
CA GLU A 180 6.89 -10.27 -11.68
C GLU A 180 5.45 -10.78 -11.84
N LYS A 181 5.06 -11.78 -11.04
CA LYS A 181 3.70 -12.32 -11.01
C LYS A 181 2.68 -11.41 -10.32
N TYR A 182 3.13 -10.41 -9.56
CA TYR A 182 2.23 -9.52 -8.84
C TYR A 182 1.92 -8.26 -9.64
N ASN A 183 0.63 -8.08 -9.93
CA ASN A 183 0.11 -6.97 -10.71
C ASN A 183 -0.26 -5.79 -9.79
N ALA A 184 -1.26 -5.97 -8.93
CA ALA A 184 -1.71 -4.90 -8.06
C ALA A 184 -0.78 -4.73 -6.86
N MET A 185 -0.51 -3.47 -6.48
CA MET A 185 0.30 -3.12 -5.32
C MET A 185 -0.26 -1.89 -4.60
N LEU A 186 -0.49 -2.03 -3.30
CA LEU A 186 -0.68 -0.91 -2.39
C LEU A 186 0.57 -0.76 -1.54
N SER A 187 1.21 0.39 -1.62
CA SER A 187 2.34 0.75 -0.76
C SER A 187 1.93 1.93 0.11
N PHE A 188 1.97 1.76 1.43
CA PHE A 188 1.41 2.67 2.41
C PHE A 188 2.45 3.06 3.48
N PRO A 189 2.69 4.36 3.72
CA PRO A 189 3.73 4.79 4.67
C PRO A 189 3.28 4.63 6.12
N ILE A 190 4.20 4.21 6.98
CA ILE A 190 4.09 4.30 8.43
C ILE A 190 4.82 5.58 8.82
N THR A 191 4.07 6.65 9.11
CA THR A 191 4.62 8.00 9.23
C THR A 191 3.80 8.85 10.20
N ASP A 192 4.45 9.82 10.84
CA ASP A 192 3.79 10.95 11.48
C ASP A 192 4.09 12.25 10.70
N GLU A 193 3.72 13.40 11.26
CA GLU A 193 3.94 14.72 10.65
C GLU A 193 5.42 15.09 10.44
N THR A 194 6.34 14.38 11.10
CA THR A 194 7.77 14.71 11.14
C THR A 194 8.61 13.80 10.27
N GLU A 195 8.38 12.49 10.33
CA GLU A 195 9.21 11.52 9.63
C GLU A 195 8.49 10.20 9.30
N VAL A 196 9.10 9.46 8.36
CA VAL A 196 8.71 8.09 8.03
C VAL A 196 9.44 7.09 8.93
N TYR A 197 8.70 6.12 9.44
CA TYR A 197 9.17 5.02 10.30
C TYR A 197 9.18 3.68 9.57
N GLY A 198 8.46 3.57 8.45
CA GLY A 198 8.38 2.35 7.67
C GLY A 198 7.39 2.43 6.52
N VAL A 199 7.18 1.30 5.83
CA VAL A 199 6.23 1.16 4.73
C VAL A 199 5.60 -0.23 4.78
N ILE A 200 4.29 -0.30 4.58
CA ILE A 200 3.52 -1.52 4.37
C ILE A 200 3.30 -1.70 2.87
N ASN A 201 3.68 -2.85 2.31
CA ASN A 201 3.37 -3.22 0.94
C ASN A 201 2.41 -4.39 0.92
N LEU A 202 1.34 -4.27 0.15
CA LEU A 202 0.41 -5.35 -0.16
C LEU A 202 0.45 -5.58 -1.66
N GLN A 203 0.55 -6.84 -2.08
CA GLN A 203 0.63 -7.21 -3.49
C GLN A 203 -0.36 -8.33 -3.81
N MET A 204 -0.87 -8.31 -5.03
CA MET A 204 -1.77 -9.33 -5.57
C MET A 204 -1.42 -9.66 -7.01
N THR A 205 -1.59 -10.93 -7.36
CA THR A 205 -1.53 -11.45 -8.73
C THR A 205 -2.70 -10.94 -9.57
N SER A 206 -3.86 -10.68 -8.94
CA SER A 206 -5.02 -10.09 -9.62
C SER A 206 -4.79 -8.64 -10.03
N VAL A 207 -5.33 -8.25 -11.19
CA VAL A 207 -5.32 -6.85 -11.66
C VAL A 207 -6.53 -6.14 -11.04
N ARG A 208 -6.32 -5.42 -9.94
CA ARG A 208 -7.35 -4.59 -9.29
C ARG A 208 -6.74 -3.37 -8.60
N HIS A 209 -7.59 -2.46 -8.17
CA HIS A 209 -7.21 -1.43 -7.19
C HIS A 209 -7.71 -1.82 -5.81
N PHE A 210 -6.95 -1.41 -4.79
CA PHE A 210 -7.45 -1.40 -3.43
C PHE A 210 -8.52 -0.32 -3.30
N LYS A 211 -9.65 -0.67 -2.70
CA LYS A 211 -10.77 0.23 -2.46
C LYS A 211 -10.47 1.18 -1.30
N GLU A 212 -11.24 2.25 -1.19
CA GLU A 212 -11.04 3.27 -0.16
C GLU A 212 -11.13 2.71 1.27
N ASP A 213 -12.08 1.80 1.53
CA ASP A 213 -12.24 1.10 2.80
C ASP A 213 -11.03 0.19 3.10
N GLU A 214 -10.48 -0.47 2.09
CA GLU A 214 -9.26 -1.29 2.23
C GLU A 214 -8.04 -0.41 2.55
N ILE A 215 -7.93 0.77 1.93
CA ILE A 215 -6.84 1.72 2.21
C ILE A 215 -7.00 2.33 3.61
N GLN A 216 -8.22 2.66 4.01
CA GLN A 216 -8.52 3.15 5.37
C GLN A 216 -8.17 2.09 6.42
N PHE A 217 -8.47 0.82 6.17
CA PHE A 217 -8.07 -0.27 7.04
C PHE A 217 -6.55 -0.32 7.22
N VAL A 218 -5.79 -0.27 6.12
CA VAL A 218 -4.31 -0.24 6.18
C VAL A 218 -3.82 0.99 6.93
N SER A 219 -4.50 2.14 6.81
CA SER A 219 -4.14 3.36 7.54
C SER A 219 -4.27 3.20 9.06
N ILE A 220 -5.31 2.51 9.54
CA ILE A 220 -5.49 2.23 10.98
C ILE A 220 -4.35 1.34 11.47
N ILE A 221 -4.03 0.29 10.71
CA ILE A 221 -2.94 -0.64 11.08
C ILE A 221 -1.58 0.07 11.06
N ALA A 222 -1.31 0.93 10.06
CA ALA A 222 -0.11 1.74 10.00
C ALA A 222 0.04 2.66 11.22
N TYR A 223 -1.06 3.29 11.66
CA TYR A 223 -1.08 4.11 12.87
C TYR A 223 -0.80 3.29 14.15
N LEU A 224 -1.34 2.07 14.24
CA LEU A 224 -1.08 1.19 15.38
C LEU A 224 0.39 0.75 15.44
N ILE A 225 0.98 0.36 14.29
CA ILE A 225 2.40 0.03 14.21
C ILE A 225 3.25 1.23 14.61
N LEU A 226 2.93 2.43 14.10
CA LEU A 226 3.61 3.66 14.48
C LEU A 226 3.58 3.89 16.00
N SER A 227 2.41 3.73 16.62
CA SER A 227 2.24 3.89 18.07
C SER A 227 3.12 2.90 18.85
N ALA A 228 3.13 1.63 18.44
CA ALA A 228 3.97 0.60 19.02
C ALA A 228 5.47 0.93 18.92
N LEU A 229 5.92 1.42 17.75
CA LEU A 229 7.30 1.81 17.52
C LEU A 229 7.72 3.01 18.37
N LYS A 230 6.83 3.98 18.57
CA LYS A 230 7.10 5.15 19.43
C LYS A 230 7.21 4.78 20.89
N LEU A 231 6.34 3.89 21.39
CA LEU A 231 6.37 3.44 22.78
C LEU A 231 7.69 2.73 23.14
N ARG A 232 8.29 2.00 22.20
CA ARG A 232 9.55 1.27 22.41
C ARG A 232 10.82 2.13 22.28
N ARG A 233 10.70 3.36 21.74
CA ARG A 233 11.82 4.30 21.62
C ARG A 233 11.98 5.21 22.86
N ASN A 234 10.97 5.26 23.73
CA ASN A 234 11.00 5.96 25.02
C ASN A 234 11.39 5.00 26.15
#